data_AF-A0A968ZGR5-F1
#
_entry.id   AF-A0A968ZGR5-F1
#
_cell.length_a   1.000
_cell.length_b   1.000
_cell.length_c   1.000
_cell.angle_alpha   90.00
_cell.angle_beta   90.00
_cell.angle_gamma   90.00
#
_symmetry.space_group_name_H-M   'P 1'
#
loop_
_entity.id
_entity.type
_entity.pdbx_description
1 polymer ?
#
loop_
_entity_poly.entity_id
_entity_poly.type
_entity_poly.pdbx_seq_one_letter_code
_entity_poly.pdbx_strand_id
1 'polypeptide(L)'
;KQNVEKSITLPALGDFSVLESRLVQDREQYLLLVFSDPLHTDQNLNGLVSLSGVLSDASPRLVRVNNHLKIYPTASWDELNGVVKVSVASGLQNLLGKPLAGDYLGEITLSQTKPAVELEAKEGVIMAGNKQAVLPFRAIGLKAVEVTVIQLFENNILQYLQVNDLGGSYDLARVGAR
;
A
#
# COMPACT_ATOMS: atom_id res chain seq x y z
N LYS A 1 -15.87 4.38 -9.55
CA LYS A 1 -15.07 4.85 -10.70
C LYS A 1 -14.38 6.13 -10.28
N GLN A 2 -13.14 6.07 -9.80
CA GLN A 2 -12.40 7.29 -9.43
C GLN A 2 -11.80 7.90 -10.71
N ASN A 3 -12.16 9.15 -10.97
CA ASN A 3 -11.64 9.95 -12.08
C ASN A 3 -10.26 10.43 -11.64
N VAL A 4 -9.19 9.82 -12.16
CA VAL A 4 -7.82 10.28 -11.92
C VAL A 4 -7.52 11.35 -12.96
N GLU A 5 -7.60 12.62 -12.57
CA GLU A 5 -7.15 13.74 -13.40
C GLU A 5 -5.62 13.71 -13.48
N LYS A 6 -5.10 13.04 -14.51
CA LYS A 6 -3.67 12.97 -14.82
C LYS A 6 -3.32 14.23 -15.61
N SER A 7 -2.76 15.25 -14.96
CA SER A 7 -2.21 16.43 -15.64
C SER A 7 -0.92 16.03 -16.36
N ILE A 8 -1.05 15.64 -17.63
CA ILE A 8 0.10 15.39 -18.50
C ILE A 8 0.41 16.71 -19.21
N THR A 9 1.47 17.39 -18.78
CA THR A 9 2.03 18.52 -19.54
C THR A 9 2.64 17.94 -20.82
N LEU A 10 2.03 18.20 -21.97
CA LEU A 10 2.55 17.73 -23.26
C LEU A 10 3.84 18.50 -23.59
N PRO A 11 4.98 17.81 -23.73
CA PRO A 11 6.25 18.43 -24.09
C PRO A 11 6.25 18.85 -25.56
N ALA A 12 7.08 19.84 -25.91
CA ALA A 12 7.28 20.21 -27.31
C ALA A 12 7.90 19.05 -28.11
N LEU A 13 7.60 19.00 -29.42
CA LEU A 13 8.03 17.92 -30.31
C LEU A 13 9.57 17.80 -30.30
N GLY A 14 10.08 16.62 -29.90
CA GLY A 14 11.52 16.32 -29.88
C GLY A 14 12.22 16.60 -28.55
N ASP A 15 11.50 16.98 -27.50
CA ASP A 15 12.07 17.22 -26.18
C ASP A 15 12.15 15.98 -25.29
N PHE A 16 13.29 15.87 -24.59
CA PHE A 16 13.49 14.87 -23.56
C PHE A 16 12.61 15.24 -22.35
N SER A 17 11.68 14.37 -22.02
CA SER A 17 10.56 14.65 -21.10
C SER A 17 10.03 13.38 -20.45
N VAL A 18 9.29 13.54 -19.35
CA VAL A 18 8.57 12.44 -18.70
C VAL A 18 7.20 12.30 -19.35
N LEU A 19 6.94 11.14 -19.96
CA LEU A 19 5.68 10.82 -20.63
C LEU A 19 4.65 10.22 -19.68
N GLU A 20 5.12 9.39 -18.74
CA GLU A 20 4.25 8.72 -17.79
C GLU A 20 4.92 8.60 -16.42
N SER A 21 4.09 8.76 -15.39
CA SER A 21 4.35 8.37 -14.01
C SER A 21 3.21 7.49 -13.53
N ARG A 22 3.52 6.30 -12.99
CA ARG A 22 2.52 5.40 -12.40
C ARG A 22 3.11 4.44 -11.35
N LEU A 23 2.30 4.10 -10.36
CA LEU A 23 2.63 3.08 -9.38
C LEU A 23 2.38 1.67 -9.97
N VAL A 24 3.33 0.76 -9.78
CA VAL A 24 3.20 -0.66 -10.09
C VAL A 24 3.12 -1.41 -8.76
N GLN A 25 2.07 -2.23 -8.55
CA GLN A 25 1.80 -2.94 -7.29
C GLN A 25 1.56 -4.45 -7.47
N ASP A 26 2.18 -5.06 -8.48
CA ASP A 26 2.05 -6.51 -8.70
C ASP A 26 3.03 -7.28 -7.77
N ARG A 27 3.91 -8.13 -8.30
CA ARG A 27 4.89 -8.88 -7.48
C ARG A 27 5.93 -8.00 -6.78
N GLU A 28 6.27 -6.87 -7.40
CA GLU A 28 7.15 -5.86 -6.83
C GLU A 28 6.46 -4.50 -6.87
N GLN A 29 6.65 -3.71 -5.80
CA GLN A 29 6.08 -2.38 -5.70
C GLN A 29 7.13 -1.31 -6.03
N TYR A 30 6.87 -0.53 -7.08
CA TYR A 30 7.76 0.57 -7.49
C TYR A 30 6.99 1.65 -8.24
N LEU A 31 7.53 2.87 -8.21
CA LEU A 31 7.10 3.94 -9.10
C LEU A 31 7.84 3.82 -10.42
N LEU A 32 7.09 3.73 -11.52
CA LEU A 32 7.62 3.76 -12.87
C LEU A 32 7.51 5.17 -13.46
N LEU A 33 8.65 5.71 -13.87
CA LEU A 33 8.70 6.85 -14.80
C LEU A 33 9.09 6.36 -16.20
N VAL A 34 8.33 6.79 -17.21
CA VAL A 34 8.60 6.53 -18.62
C VAL A 34 9.02 7.84 -19.27
N PHE A 35 10.16 7.84 -19.93
CA PHE A 35 10.70 9.01 -20.61
C PHE A 35 10.52 8.89 -22.13
N SER A 36 10.57 10.03 -22.82
CA SER A 36 10.50 10.09 -24.29
C SER A 36 11.71 9.46 -24.97
N ASP A 37 12.88 9.57 -24.36
CA ASP A 37 14.14 9.01 -24.87
C ASP A 37 14.81 8.07 -23.85
N PRO A 38 15.71 7.16 -24.30
CA PRO A 38 16.55 6.36 -23.42
C PRO A 38 17.36 7.21 -22.45
N LEU A 39 17.47 6.77 -21.20
CA LEU A 39 18.25 7.44 -20.16
C LEU A 39 19.76 7.23 -20.36
N HIS A 40 20.56 8.23 -19.97
CA HIS A 40 22.01 8.09 -19.94
C HIS A 40 22.43 6.98 -18.95
N THR A 41 23.22 6.02 -19.42
CA THR A 41 23.56 4.81 -18.64
C THR A 41 24.48 5.09 -17.47
N ASP A 42 25.47 5.97 -17.66
CA ASP A 42 26.55 6.20 -16.68
C ASP A 42 26.32 7.43 -15.79
N GLN A 43 25.18 8.11 -15.93
CA GLN A 43 24.90 9.31 -15.15
C GLN A 43 24.68 8.94 -13.67
N ASN A 44 25.18 9.73 -12.73
CA ASN A 44 24.78 9.59 -11.33
C ASN A 44 23.41 10.24 -11.12
N LEU A 45 22.42 9.48 -10.63
CA LEU A 45 21.07 9.98 -10.39
C LEU A 45 20.87 10.60 -9.00
N ASN A 46 21.86 10.50 -8.12
CA ASN A 46 21.77 11.07 -6.78
C ASN A 46 21.54 12.58 -6.86
N GLY A 47 20.47 13.05 -6.22
CA GLY A 47 20.07 14.46 -6.25
C GLY A 47 19.32 14.88 -7.52
N LEU A 48 19.33 14.07 -8.58
CA LEU A 48 18.52 14.33 -9.79
C LEU A 48 17.12 13.74 -9.69
N VAL A 49 16.94 12.70 -8.87
CA VAL A 49 15.65 12.06 -8.63
C VAL A 49 15.42 11.97 -7.14
N SER A 50 14.28 12.46 -6.66
CA SER A 50 13.91 12.42 -5.25
C SER A 50 12.44 12.07 -5.04
N LEU A 51 12.16 11.50 -3.87
CA LEU A 51 10.82 11.28 -3.36
C LEU A 51 10.62 12.13 -2.11
N SER A 52 9.44 12.71 -1.97
CA SER A 52 9.01 13.43 -0.77
C SER A 52 7.61 12.97 -0.36
N GLY A 53 7.26 13.17 0.92
CA GLY A 53 6.06 12.56 1.50
C GLY A 53 6.25 11.10 1.90
N VAL A 54 7.51 10.64 2.00
CA VAL A 54 7.89 9.32 2.52
C VAL A 54 8.33 9.42 3.98
N LEU A 55 8.11 8.37 4.77
CA LEU A 55 8.44 8.34 6.21
C LEU A 55 9.96 8.36 6.50
N SER A 56 10.80 8.25 5.48
CA SER A 56 12.26 8.22 5.58
C SER A 56 12.87 9.18 4.57
N ASP A 57 13.81 10.02 5.03
CA ASP A 57 14.60 10.93 4.18
C ASP A 57 15.73 10.23 3.42
N ALA A 58 15.82 8.89 3.53
CA ALA A 58 16.84 8.13 2.83
C ALA A 58 16.59 8.12 1.32
N SER A 59 17.68 8.16 0.55
CA SER A 59 17.60 8.18 -0.91
C SER A 59 16.93 6.90 -1.44
N PRO A 60 15.99 7.03 -2.40
CA PRO A 60 15.35 5.87 -3.00
C PRO A 60 16.37 5.05 -3.78
N ARG A 61 16.14 3.74 -3.88
CA ARG A 61 16.87 2.89 -4.81
C ARG A 61 16.32 3.11 -6.22
N LEU A 62 17.23 3.42 -7.16
CA LEU A 62 16.90 3.75 -8.54
C LEU A 62 17.41 2.65 -9.48
N VAL A 63 16.55 2.15 -10.36
CA VAL A 63 16.91 1.14 -11.37
C VAL A 63 16.49 1.65 -12.74
N ARG A 64 17.47 1.83 -13.62
CA ARG A 64 17.27 2.28 -15.00
C ARG A 64 17.22 1.09 -15.95
N VAL A 65 16.28 1.13 -16.88
CA VAL A 65 16.19 0.18 -18.00
C VAL A 65 15.72 0.95 -19.22
N ASN A 66 16.64 1.27 -20.14
CA ASN A 66 16.34 2.06 -21.35
C ASN A 66 15.70 3.42 -21.00
N ASN A 67 14.47 3.69 -21.47
CA ASN A 67 13.69 4.90 -21.17
C ASN A 67 12.80 4.75 -19.93
N HIS A 68 13.01 3.70 -19.12
CA HIS A 68 12.29 3.48 -17.87
C HIS A 68 13.19 3.72 -16.67
N LEU A 69 12.64 4.42 -15.67
CA LEU A 69 13.21 4.52 -14.34
C LEU A 69 12.24 3.90 -13.34
N LYS A 70 12.70 2.87 -12.64
CA LYS A 70 12.01 2.29 -11.49
C LYS A 70 12.56 2.91 -10.21
N ILE A 71 11.68 3.41 -9.38
CA ILE A 71 12.00 4.09 -8.13
C ILE A 71 11.41 3.27 -6.98
N TYR A 72 12.29 2.81 -6.10
CA TYR A 72 11.94 2.05 -4.90
C TYR A 72 12.24 2.91 -3.66
N PRO A 73 11.21 3.30 -2.88
CA PRO A 73 11.40 3.97 -1.61
C PRO A 73 12.11 3.05 -0.61
N THR A 74 12.70 3.63 0.42
CA THR A 74 13.33 2.89 1.53
C THR A 74 12.30 2.21 2.43
N ALA A 75 11.14 2.81 2.63
CA ALA A 75 9.96 2.17 3.22
C ALA A 75 9.17 1.42 2.13
N SER A 76 8.38 0.41 2.50
CA SER A 76 7.52 -0.28 1.53
C SER A 76 6.37 0.65 1.09
N TRP A 77 5.91 0.56 -0.16
CA TRP A 77 4.83 1.45 -0.65
C TRP A 77 3.52 1.28 0.14
N ASP A 78 3.27 0.09 0.68
CA ASP A 78 2.11 -0.19 1.55
C ASP A 78 2.17 0.49 2.93
N GLU A 79 3.36 0.93 3.36
CA GLU A 79 3.54 1.66 4.62
C GLU A 79 3.42 3.18 4.42
N LEU A 80 3.45 3.63 3.17
CA LEU A 80 3.34 5.03 2.79
C LEU A 80 1.87 5.44 2.74
N ASN A 81 1.60 6.64 3.25
CA ASN A 81 0.25 7.16 3.40
C ASN A 81 0.15 8.55 2.78
N GLY A 82 -0.98 8.85 2.13
CA GLY A 82 -1.26 10.17 1.58
C GLY A 82 -0.62 10.41 0.21
N VAL A 83 -0.10 11.62 0.00
CA VAL A 83 0.44 12.06 -1.29
C VAL A 83 1.96 11.93 -1.28
N VAL A 84 2.49 11.08 -2.15
CA VAL A 84 3.93 10.98 -2.42
C VAL A 84 4.24 11.81 -3.66
N LYS A 85 5.25 12.68 -3.58
CA LYS A 85 5.70 13.49 -4.71
C LYS A 85 7.04 12.98 -5.22
N VAL A 86 7.13 12.80 -6.52
CA VAL A 86 8.37 12.52 -7.23
C VAL A 86 8.87 13.77 -7.91
N SER A 87 10.15 14.08 -7.74
CA SER A 87 10.83 15.16 -8.45
C SER A 87 11.95 14.61 -9.30
N VAL A 88 12.04 15.09 -10.54
CA VAL A 88 13.15 14.83 -11.45
C VAL A 88 13.71 16.17 -11.93
N ALA A 89 14.99 16.42 -11.64
CA ALA A 89 15.65 17.65 -12.03
C ALA A 89 15.93 17.69 -13.55
N SER A 90 15.86 18.88 -14.11
CA SER A 90 16.22 19.22 -15.51
C SER A 90 17.63 18.76 -15.90
N GLY A 91 18.54 18.60 -14.93
CA GLY A 91 19.88 18.07 -15.13
C GLY A 91 19.95 16.58 -15.54
N LEU A 92 18.84 15.83 -15.47
CA LEU A 92 18.78 14.46 -15.98
C LEU A 92 18.96 14.46 -17.51
N GLN A 93 19.80 13.58 -18.03
CA GLN A 93 20.14 13.53 -19.45
C GLN A 93 19.68 12.23 -20.11
N ASN A 94 19.29 12.33 -21.38
CA ASN A 94 19.09 11.17 -22.24
C ASN A 94 20.43 10.59 -22.74
N LEU A 95 20.38 9.47 -23.46
CA LEU A 95 21.56 8.78 -24.01
C LEU A 95 22.41 9.66 -24.94
N LEU A 96 21.82 10.68 -25.56
CA LEU A 96 22.50 11.64 -26.44
C LEU A 96 23.06 12.86 -25.67
N GLY A 97 22.94 12.87 -24.33
CA GLY A 97 23.38 13.98 -23.49
C GLY A 97 22.43 15.18 -23.45
N LYS A 98 21.25 15.10 -24.08
CA LYS A 98 20.24 16.16 -24.04
C LYS A 98 19.58 16.18 -22.64
N PRO A 99 19.55 17.33 -21.94
CA PRO A 99 18.91 17.46 -20.64
C PRO A 99 17.39 17.43 -20.74
N LEU A 100 16.74 17.13 -19.62
CA LEU A 100 15.28 17.15 -19.49
C LEU A 100 14.80 18.60 -19.67
N ALA A 101 13.72 18.80 -20.43
CA ALA A 101 13.27 20.13 -20.84
C ALA A 101 12.95 21.09 -19.68
N GLY A 102 12.64 20.53 -18.51
CA GLY A 102 12.43 21.26 -17.26
C GLY A 102 12.33 20.27 -16.11
N ASP A 103 12.28 20.80 -14.88
CA ASP A 103 12.04 19.97 -13.70
C ASP A 103 10.65 19.32 -13.81
N TYR A 104 10.59 18.02 -13.55
CA TYR A 104 9.34 17.27 -13.50
C TYR A 104 8.92 17.05 -12.05
N LEU A 105 7.67 17.39 -11.74
CA LEU A 105 7.04 17.17 -10.44
C LEU A 105 5.78 16.34 -10.66
N GLY A 106 5.80 15.10 -10.17
CA GLY A 106 4.67 14.18 -10.22
C GLY A 106 4.12 13.92 -8.83
N GLU A 107 2.80 13.79 -8.71
CA GLU A 107 2.15 13.44 -7.45
C GLU A 107 1.40 12.11 -7.60
N ILE A 108 1.52 11.26 -6.58
CA ILE A 108 0.87 9.96 -6.50
C ILE A 108 0.08 9.95 -5.20
N THR A 109 -1.23 9.85 -5.34
CA THR A 109 -2.13 9.68 -4.19
C THR A 109 -2.24 8.19 -3.88
N LEU A 110 -1.75 7.80 -2.70
CA LEU A 110 -1.90 6.45 -2.20
C LEU A 110 -3.25 6.31 -1.51
N SER A 111 -4.06 5.36 -1.98
CA SER A 111 -5.34 5.04 -1.35
C SER A 111 -5.10 4.20 -0.10
N GLN A 112 -5.35 4.78 1.08
CA GLN A 112 -5.39 4.01 2.31
C GLN A 112 -6.67 3.19 2.36
N THR A 113 -6.54 1.86 2.40
CA THR A 113 -7.65 1.04 2.88
C THR A 113 -7.65 1.08 4.39
N LYS A 114 -8.78 1.45 5.00
CA LYS A 114 -8.89 1.51 6.46
C LYS A 114 -8.58 0.12 7.04
N PRO A 115 -7.81 0.05 8.14
CA PRO A 115 -7.58 -1.22 8.80
C PRO A 115 -8.89 -1.88 9.19
N ALA A 116 -9.03 -3.17 8.88
CA ALA A 116 -10.23 -3.93 9.20
C ALA A 116 -9.89 -5.41 9.38
N VAL A 117 -10.69 -6.07 10.22
CA VAL A 117 -10.67 -7.52 10.45
C VAL A 117 -12.09 -8.05 10.35
N GLU A 118 -12.26 -9.20 9.70
CA GLU A 118 -13.54 -9.86 9.53
C GLU A 118 -13.36 -11.37 9.71
N LEU A 119 -14.22 -12.02 10.48
CA LEU A 119 -14.28 -13.48 10.55
C LEU A 119 -14.92 -14.02 9.26
N GLU A 120 -14.36 -15.04 8.64
CA GLU A 120 -14.98 -15.65 7.44
C GLU A 120 -16.23 -16.48 7.81
N ALA A 121 -16.31 -16.91 9.06
CA ALA A 121 -17.45 -17.64 9.59
C ALA A 121 -18.63 -16.70 9.88
N LYS A 122 -19.84 -17.14 9.54
CA LYS A 122 -21.09 -16.47 9.97
C LYS A 122 -21.22 -16.51 11.49
N GLU A 123 -21.91 -15.54 12.08
CA GLU A 123 -22.19 -15.54 13.53
C GLU A 123 -22.86 -16.86 13.97
N GLY A 124 -22.45 -17.40 15.12
CA GLY A 124 -23.11 -18.57 15.74
C GLY A 124 -22.77 -19.95 15.16
N VAL A 125 -21.58 -20.16 14.57
CA VAL A 125 -21.20 -21.50 14.06
C VAL A 125 -21.08 -22.52 15.20
N ILE A 126 -21.94 -23.55 15.17
CA ILE A 126 -21.77 -24.77 15.96
C ILE A 126 -20.79 -25.67 15.20
N MET A 127 -19.57 -25.81 15.71
CA MET A 127 -18.60 -26.73 15.16
C MET A 127 -18.88 -28.15 15.66
N ALA A 128 -19.16 -29.10 14.76
CA ALA A 128 -19.16 -30.52 15.11
C ALA A 128 -17.71 -30.97 15.42
N GLY A 129 -17.50 -31.86 16.39
CA GLY A 129 -16.17 -32.29 16.89
C GLY A 129 -15.17 -32.71 15.79
N ASN A 130 -13.85 -32.80 16.02
CA ASN A 130 -13.09 -33.18 17.22
C ASN A 130 -11.75 -32.44 17.24
N LYS A 131 -11.32 -32.00 18.44
CA LYS A 131 -9.94 -31.67 18.86
C LYS A 131 -9.20 -30.47 18.26
N GLN A 132 -9.62 -29.86 17.14
CA GLN A 132 -9.04 -28.59 16.67
C GLN A 132 -10.06 -27.76 15.90
N ALA A 133 -10.47 -26.64 16.48
CA ALA A 133 -11.29 -25.63 15.82
C ALA A 133 -10.36 -24.61 15.14
N VAL A 134 -10.52 -24.43 13.83
CA VAL A 134 -9.83 -23.37 13.07
C VAL A 134 -10.81 -22.21 12.88
N LEU A 135 -10.42 -21.01 13.28
CA LEU A 135 -11.20 -19.79 13.07
C LEU A 135 -10.55 -18.94 11.97
N PRO A 136 -10.98 -19.06 10.70
CA PRO A 136 -10.45 -18.26 9.62
C PRO A 136 -10.95 -16.81 9.73
N PHE A 137 -10.05 -15.87 9.45
CA PHE A 137 -10.35 -14.44 9.38
C PHE A 137 -9.57 -13.79 8.24
N ARG A 138 -10.09 -12.67 7.74
CA ARG A 138 -9.40 -11.80 6.78
C ARG A 138 -9.09 -10.48 7.44
N ALA A 139 -7.93 -9.92 7.12
CA ALA A 139 -7.48 -8.65 7.64
C ALA A 139 -6.88 -7.82 6.51
N ILE A 140 -7.04 -6.50 6.60
CA ILE A 140 -6.42 -5.53 5.71
C ILE A 140 -5.81 -4.41 6.54
N GLY A 141 -4.60 -3.98 6.19
CA GLY A 141 -3.94 -2.83 6.82
C GLY A 141 -3.63 -2.98 8.32
N LEU A 142 -3.49 -4.21 8.84
CA LEU A 142 -3.20 -4.49 10.24
C LEU A 142 -1.81 -5.13 10.41
N LYS A 143 -1.03 -4.64 11.39
CA LYS A 143 0.27 -5.24 11.76
C LYS A 143 0.14 -6.46 12.67
N ALA A 144 -0.91 -6.47 13.50
CA ALA A 144 -1.21 -7.53 14.44
C ALA A 144 -2.72 -7.58 14.69
N VAL A 145 -3.18 -8.74 15.14
CA VAL A 145 -4.56 -8.96 15.59
C VAL A 145 -4.49 -9.51 17.02
N GLU A 146 -5.15 -8.83 17.95
CA GLU A 146 -5.30 -9.29 19.32
C GLU A 146 -6.58 -10.12 19.43
N VAL A 147 -6.47 -11.34 19.97
CA VAL A 147 -7.58 -12.29 20.07
C VAL A 147 -7.88 -12.54 21.54
N THR A 148 -9.12 -12.28 21.95
CA THR A 148 -9.64 -12.66 23.28
C THR A 148 -10.58 -13.85 23.12
N VAL A 149 -10.32 -14.92 23.86
CA VAL A 149 -11.19 -16.10 23.93
C VAL A 149 -11.96 -16.03 25.24
N ILE A 150 -13.28 -16.19 25.18
CA ILE A 150 -14.13 -16.23 26.37
C ILE A 150 -14.82 -17.59 26.38
N GLN A 151 -14.60 -18.37 27.45
CA GLN A 151 -15.26 -19.65 27.63
C GLN A 151 -16.55 -19.46 28.42
N LEU A 152 -17.67 -19.89 27.82
CA LEU A 152 -18.94 -20.07 28.52
C LEU A 152 -19.04 -21.53 28.97
N PHE A 153 -19.15 -21.73 30.28
CA PHE A 153 -19.29 -23.05 30.87
C PHE A 153 -20.75 -23.53 30.85
N GLU A 154 -20.95 -24.84 30.97
CA GLU A 154 -22.27 -25.49 30.95
C GLU A 154 -23.23 -24.93 32.00
N ASN A 155 -22.72 -24.52 33.17
CA ASN A 155 -23.52 -23.92 34.23
C ASN A 155 -23.99 -22.49 33.92
N ASN A 156 -23.31 -21.78 33.00
CA ASN A 156 -23.57 -20.37 32.69
C ASN A 156 -24.25 -20.16 31.33
N ILE A 157 -24.25 -21.16 30.44
CA ILE A 157 -24.77 -21.06 29.08
C ILE A 157 -26.26 -20.71 29.03
N LEU A 158 -27.06 -21.23 29.98
CA LEU A 158 -28.49 -20.94 30.03
C LEU A 158 -28.78 -19.48 30.37
N GLN A 159 -27.94 -18.84 31.19
CA GLN A 159 -28.08 -17.42 31.50
C GLN A 159 -27.68 -16.55 30.31
N TYR A 160 -26.64 -16.93 29.58
CA TYR A 160 -26.23 -16.25 28.34
C TYR A 160 -27.37 -16.25 27.31
N LEU A 161 -27.98 -17.41 27.07
CA LEU A 161 -29.04 -17.61 26.07
C LEU A 161 -30.37 -16.92 26.41
N GLN A 162 -30.54 -16.38 27.62
CA GLN A 162 -31.70 -15.55 27.97
C GLN A 162 -31.63 -14.14 27.38
N VAL A 163 -30.41 -13.67 27.06
CA VAL A 163 -30.17 -12.30 26.60
C VAL A 163 -29.51 -12.28 25.22
N ASN A 164 -28.85 -13.37 24.82
CA ASN A 164 -28.13 -13.49 23.56
C ASN A 164 -28.61 -14.70 22.76
N ASP A 165 -28.62 -14.56 21.43
CA ASP A 165 -28.62 -15.70 20.52
C ASP A 165 -27.21 -16.31 20.42
N LEU A 166 -27.08 -17.45 19.73
CA LEU A 166 -25.78 -18.05 19.41
C LEU A 166 -24.93 -17.06 18.59
N GLY A 167 -23.86 -16.54 19.21
CA GLY A 167 -22.96 -15.55 18.60
C GLY A 167 -23.12 -14.13 19.14
N GLY A 168 -24.10 -13.88 20.03
CA GLY A 168 -24.26 -12.60 20.69
C GLY A 168 -23.11 -12.26 21.65
N SER A 169 -22.78 -10.98 21.78
CA SER A 169 -21.64 -10.52 22.58
C SER A 169 -22.05 -9.75 23.84
N TYR A 170 -23.34 -9.69 24.16
CA TYR A 170 -23.85 -8.89 25.28
C TYR A 170 -23.57 -9.58 26.62
N ASP A 171 -23.09 -8.82 27.61
CA ASP A 171 -22.85 -9.28 28.99
C ASP A 171 -21.94 -10.51 29.14
N LEU A 172 -21.07 -10.80 28.14
CA LEU A 172 -20.13 -11.93 28.17
C LEU A 172 -19.24 -11.95 29.43
N ALA A 173 -18.87 -10.79 29.96
CA ALA A 173 -18.06 -10.69 31.17
C ALA A 173 -18.76 -11.19 32.44
N ARG A 174 -20.10 -11.25 32.45
CA ARG A 174 -20.90 -11.72 33.59
C ARG A 174 -20.98 -13.25 33.65
N VAL A 175 -20.93 -13.89 32.48
CA VAL A 175 -21.24 -15.32 32.31
C VAL A 175 -20.06 -16.15 31.80
N GLY A 176 -18.98 -15.51 31.37
CA GLY A 176 -17.78 -16.15 30.87
C GLY A 176 -16.54 -15.93 31.73
N ALA A 177 -15.56 -16.82 31.58
CA ALA A 177 -14.19 -16.60 32.04
C ALA A 177 -13.28 -16.29 30.85
N ARG A 178 -12.25 -15.46 31.10
CA ARG A 178 -11.19 -15.14 30.14
C ARG A 178 -10.06 -16.16 30.23
#